data_AF-A0A639YNE8-F1
#
_entry.id   AF-A0A639YNE8-F1
#
_cell.length_a   1.000
_cell.length_b   1.000
_cell.length_c   1.000
_cell.angle_alpha   90.00
_cell.angle_beta   90.00
_cell.angle_gamma   90.00
#
_symmetry.space_group_name_H-M   'P 1'
#
loop_
_entity.id
_entity.type
_entity.pdbx_description
1 polymer ?
#
loop_
_entity_poly.entity_id
_entity_poly.type
_entity_poly.pdbx_seq_one_letter_code
_entity_poly.pdbx_strand_id
1 'polypeptide(L)'
;LAELIDVVCDNGYSLRVVDESDKQVAESTLPPFTSLSGMCCSTAHITGEDNAILDQASLQQHDGGDSDWILYTGYGFLLRLNARRYPVLALKRMGMSKACRRLVVTLIRRYAIGILHLDAFGELLPGFEIFDW
;
A
#
# COMPACT_ATOMS: atom_id res chain seq x y z
N LEU A 1 -5.00 -28.53 20.45
CA LEU A 1 -3.99 -28.09 19.45
C LEU A 1 -4.65 -27.87 18.09
N ALA A 2 -5.38 -28.85 17.55
CA ALA A 2 -6.16 -28.67 16.31
C ALA A 2 -7.09 -27.45 16.37
N GLU A 3 -7.90 -27.31 17.43
CA GLU A 3 -8.77 -26.13 17.61
C GLU A 3 -8.01 -24.80 17.65
N LEU A 4 -6.77 -24.79 18.15
CA LEU A 4 -5.95 -23.57 18.19
C LEU A 4 -5.38 -23.25 16.80
N ILE A 5 -5.01 -24.28 16.03
CA ILE A 5 -4.56 -24.13 14.64
C ILE A 5 -5.71 -23.59 13.79
N ASP A 6 -6.92 -24.14 13.95
CA ASP A 6 -8.10 -23.73 13.20
C ASP A 6 -8.42 -22.25 13.47
N VAL A 7 -8.40 -21.80 14.72
CA VAL A 7 -8.59 -20.38 15.07
C VAL A 7 -7.52 -19.48 14.43
N VAL A 8 -6.27 -19.92 14.37
CA VAL A 8 -5.18 -19.13 13.75
C VAL A 8 -5.36 -19.05 12.23
N CYS A 9 -5.73 -20.17 11.59
CA CYS A 9 -6.05 -20.26 10.17
C CYS A 9 -7.25 -19.39 9.77
N ASP A 10 -8.30 -19.38 10.59
CA ASP A 10 -9.49 -18.56 10.38
C ASP A 10 -9.20 -17.05 10.49
N ASN A 11 -8.12 -16.66 11.16
CA ASN A 11 -7.63 -15.28 11.23
C ASN A 11 -6.59 -14.94 10.14
N GLY A 12 -6.46 -15.78 9.10
CA GLY A 12 -5.59 -15.54 7.95
C GLY A 12 -4.11 -15.83 8.18
N TYR A 13 -3.76 -16.48 9.30
CA TYR A 13 -2.39 -16.91 9.60
C TYR A 13 -2.27 -18.42 9.42
N SER A 14 -1.18 -18.91 8.84
CA SER A 14 -0.95 -20.36 8.73
C SER A 14 -0.08 -20.85 9.88
N LEU A 15 -0.55 -21.85 10.63
CA LEU A 15 0.22 -22.54 11.67
C LEU A 15 0.45 -24.00 11.26
N ARG A 16 1.70 -24.47 11.24
CA ARG A 16 2.02 -25.89 11.03
C ARG A 16 2.96 -26.41 12.11
N VAL A 17 2.72 -27.65 12.54
CA VAL A 17 3.61 -28.36 13.46
C VAL A 17 4.79 -28.88 12.64
N VAL A 18 6.00 -28.49 13.00
CA VAL A 18 7.23 -28.92 12.33
C VAL A 18 7.79 -30.12 13.08
N ASP A 19 7.89 -31.27 12.42
CA ASP A 19 8.65 -32.42 12.92
C ASP A 19 10.12 -32.27 12.54
N GLU A 20 11.05 -32.75 13.39
CA GLU A 20 12.50 -32.58 13.19
C GLU A 20 13.02 -33.23 11.90
N SER A 21 12.25 -34.14 11.28
CA SER A 21 12.58 -34.76 9.99
C SER A 21 12.07 -34.03 8.75
N ASP A 22 11.27 -32.97 8.91
CA ASP A 22 10.71 -32.20 7.80
C ASP A 22 11.77 -31.22 7.29
N LYS A 23 12.74 -31.78 6.54
CA LYS A 23 13.62 -31.01 5.65
C LYS A 23 12.74 -30.05 4.87
N GLN A 24 12.90 -28.77 5.18
CA GLN A 24 12.31 -27.63 4.47
C GLN A 24 11.85 -28.05 3.07
N VAL A 25 10.55 -28.35 2.94
CA VAL A 25 9.89 -28.10 1.67
C VAL A 25 10.07 -26.61 1.51
N ALA A 26 11.08 -26.26 0.70
CA ALA A 26 11.42 -24.90 0.39
C ALA A 26 10.11 -24.25 -0.04
N GLU A 27 9.55 -23.42 0.84
CA GLU A 27 8.69 -22.33 0.42
C GLU A 27 9.40 -21.78 -0.80
N SER A 28 8.76 -21.85 -1.98
CA SER A 28 9.41 -21.47 -3.24
C SER A 28 9.82 -20.02 -3.06
N THR A 29 11.05 -19.81 -2.61
CA THR A 29 11.49 -18.51 -2.14
C THR A 29 11.75 -17.83 -3.45
N LEU A 30 10.81 -16.98 -3.84
CA LEU A 30 10.94 -16.20 -5.04
C LEU A 30 12.34 -15.57 -5.01
N PRO A 31 13.07 -15.54 -6.13
CA PRO A 31 14.42 -15.00 -6.14
C PRO A 31 14.44 -13.63 -5.45
N PRO A 32 15.52 -13.28 -4.73
CA PRO A 32 15.62 -11.98 -4.11
C PRO A 32 15.24 -10.88 -5.11
N PHE A 33 14.44 -9.90 -4.67
CA PHE A 33 14.00 -8.76 -5.46
C PHE A 33 12.94 -9.02 -6.55
N THR A 34 12.28 -10.18 -6.56
CA THR A 34 11.13 -10.41 -7.49
C THR A 34 9.77 -10.03 -6.90
N SER A 35 9.66 -9.89 -5.57
CA SER A 35 8.43 -9.44 -4.90
C SER A 35 8.39 -7.92 -4.78
N LEU A 36 7.27 -7.30 -5.14
CA LEU A 36 7.00 -5.88 -4.91
C LEU A 36 6.00 -5.73 -3.76
N SER A 37 6.47 -5.25 -2.61
CA SER A 37 5.62 -5.05 -1.42
C SER A 37 4.57 -3.97 -1.67
N GLY A 38 3.32 -4.27 -1.36
CA GLY A 38 2.18 -3.37 -1.47
C GLY A 38 1.41 -3.28 -0.17
N MET A 39 0.71 -2.17 0.05
CA MET A 39 -0.24 -2.02 1.17
C MET A 39 -1.51 -1.35 0.66
N CYS A 40 -2.66 -1.77 1.18
CA CYS A 40 -3.95 -1.14 0.95
C CYS A 40 -4.43 -0.44 2.23
N CYS A 41 -4.97 0.77 2.10
CA CYS A 41 -5.64 1.47 3.19
C CYS A 41 -6.74 2.39 2.68
N SER A 42 -7.59 2.85 3.60
CA SER A 42 -8.73 3.70 3.28
C SER A 42 -8.32 5.01 2.58
N THR A 43 -9.11 5.48 1.62
CA THR A 43 -9.05 6.88 1.13
C THR A 43 -9.34 7.89 2.23
N ALA A 44 -9.95 7.49 3.36
CA ALA A 44 -10.16 8.37 4.50
C ALA A 44 -8.84 8.89 5.12
N HIS A 45 -7.67 8.32 4.77
CA HIS A 45 -6.36 8.84 5.22
C HIS A 45 -5.80 10.01 4.40
N ILE A 46 -6.51 10.44 3.36
CA ILE A 46 -6.19 11.63 2.58
C ILE A 46 -7.34 12.64 2.70
N THR A 47 -7.08 13.92 2.45
CA THR A 47 -8.15 14.94 2.46
C THR A 47 -8.98 14.90 1.17
N GLY A 48 -10.14 15.57 1.14
CA GLY A 48 -10.91 15.72 -0.09
C GLY A 48 -10.13 16.45 -1.20
N GLU A 49 -9.30 17.43 -0.84
CA GLU A 49 -8.40 18.11 -1.80
C GLU A 49 -7.31 17.17 -2.32
N ASP A 50 -6.72 16.34 -1.46
CA ASP A 50 -5.78 15.31 -1.88
C ASP A 50 -6.43 14.35 -2.88
N ASN A 51 -7.67 13.94 -2.63
CA ASN A 51 -8.44 13.08 -3.52
C ASN A 51 -8.68 13.74 -4.88
N ALA A 52 -9.08 15.01 -4.91
CA ALA A 52 -9.27 15.76 -6.15
C ALA A 52 -7.96 15.93 -6.96
N ILE A 53 -6.82 16.13 -6.28
CA ILE A 53 -5.50 16.19 -6.93
C ILE A 53 -5.15 14.85 -7.58
N LEU A 54 -5.38 13.73 -6.89
CA LEU A 54 -5.13 12.39 -7.43
C LEU A 54 -6.06 12.06 -8.60
N ASP A 55 -7.34 12.44 -8.51
CA ASP A 55 -8.32 12.29 -9.59
C ASP A 55 -7.86 13.02 -10.84
N GLN A 56 -7.52 14.30 -10.72
CA GLN A 56 -7.00 15.09 -11.83
C GLN A 56 -5.70 14.52 -12.41
N ALA A 57 -4.77 14.08 -11.55
CA ALA A 57 -3.51 13.49 -11.97
C ALA A 57 -3.70 12.17 -12.74
N SER A 58 -4.72 11.38 -12.36
CA SER A 58 -5.04 10.12 -13.03
C SER A 58 -5.59 10.31 -14.46
N LEU A 59 -6.23 11.45 -14.73
CA LEU A 59 -6.80 11.81 -16.03
C LEU A 59 -5.76 12.37 -17.02
N GLN A 60 -4.63 12.89 -16.54
CA GLN A 60 -3.57 13.50 -17.37
C GLN A 60 -2.69 12.43 -18.05
N GLN A 61 -3.28 11.60 -18.90
CA GLN A 61 -2.65 10.46 -19.59
C GLN A 61 -1.62 10.81 -20.68
N HIS A 62 -1.31 12.09 -20.94
CA HIS A 62 -0.41 12.47 -22.02
C HIS A 62 0.51 13.63 -21.63
N ASP A 63 1.83 13.40 -21.84
CA ASP A 63 2.98 14.30 -21.68
C ASP A 63 3.86 14.09 -20.43
N GLY A 64 4.28 12.82 -20.19
CA GLY A 64 5.53 12.48 -19.48
C GLY A 64 5.70 12.99 -18.04
N GLY A 65 4.64 13.53 -17.46
CA GLY A 65 4.64 14.29 -16.22
C GLY A 65 4.39 13.40 -15.01
N ASP A 66 3.13 13.02 -14.76
CA ASP A 66 2.65 12.37 -13.51
C ASP A 66 1.71 11.15 -13.67
N SER A 67 1.16 10.87 -14.85
CA SER A 67 0.27 9.72 -15.10
C SER A 67 0.95 8.35 -15.05
N ASP A 68 2.28 8.31 -15.06
CA ASP A 68 3.02 7.04 -15.09
C ASP A 68 3.04 6.31 -13.74
N TRP A 69 2.55 6.90 -12.65
CA TRP A 69 2.67 6.28 -11.32
C TRP A 69 1.43 6.40 -10.43
N ILE A 70 0.36 7.03 -10.92
CA ILE A 70 -0.93 7.14 -10.24
C ILE A 70 -1.99 6.58 -11.17
N LEU A 71 -2.71 5.57 -10.70
CA LEU A 71 -3.77 4.90 -11.46
C LEU A 71 -5.07 4.96 -10.67
N TYR A 72 -6.14 5.44 -11.30
CA TYR A 72 -7.48 5.34 -10.72
C TYR A 72 -8.00 3.89 -10.81
N THR A 73 -8.55 3.37 -9.71
CA THR A 73 -9.03 1.99 -9.60
C THR A 73 -10.55 1.86 -9.63
N GLY A 74 -11.30 2.97 -9.77
CA GLY A 74 -12.76 3.00 -9.68
C GLY A 74 -13.30 3.29 -8.27
N TYR A 75 -12.53 2.96 -7.23
CA TYR A 75 -12.87 3.21 -5.82
C TYR A 75 -11.73 3.91 -5.06
N GLY A 76 -10.76 4.49 -5.78
CA GLY A 76 -9.60 5.14 -5.20
C GLY A 76 -8.40 5.09 -6.16
N PHE A 77 -7.19 4.97 -5.62
CA PHE A 77 -5.96 5.14 -6.39
C PHE A 77 -4.87 4.14 -6.03
N LEU A 78 -4.16 3.67 -7.04
CA LEU A 78 -2.91 2.93 -6.89
C LEU A 78 -1.72 3.86 -7.20
N LEU A 79 -0.83 4.01 -6.23
CA LEU A 79 0.40 4.78 -6.33
C LEU A 79 1.60 3.81 -6.45
N ARG A 80 2.26 3.82 -7.60
CA ARG A 80 3.53 3.10 -7.84
C ARG A 80 4.69 3.92 -7.28
N LEU A 81 4.89 3.83 -5.97
CA LEU A 81 5.92 4.59 -5.25
C LEU A 81 7.33 4.31 -5.77
N ASN A 82 7.57 3.11 -6.32
CA ASN A 82 8.83 2.71 -6.94
C ASN A 82 9.06 3.32 -8.34
N ALA A 83 8.04 3.86 -9.00
CA ALA A 83 8.18 4.52 -10.30
C ALA A 83 8.77 5.94 -10.19
N ARG A 84 9.01 6.43 -8.96
CA ARG A 84 9.65 7.71 -8.68
C ARG A 84 10.86 7.54 -7.78
N ARG A 85 11.95 8.27 -8.06
CA ARG A 85 13.12 8.33 -7.17
C ARG A 85 12.79 8.99 -5.82
N TYR A 86 11.87 9.96 -5.82
CA TYR A 86 11.48 10.74 -4.64
C TYR A 86 9.95 10.91 -4.56
N PRO A 87 9.18 9.84 -4.31
CA PRO A 87 7.72 9.85 -4.39
C PRO A 87 7.09 10.88 -3.43
N VAL A 88 7.61 10.99 -2.20
CA VAL A 88 7.09 11.98 -1.21
C VAL A 88 7.36 13.43 -1.64
N LEU A 89 8.45 13.69 -2.35
CA LEU A 89 8.73 15.01 -2.92
C LEU A 89 7.83 15.31 -4.12
N ALA A 90 7.53 14.30 -4.94
CA ALA A 90 6.55 14.42 -6.02
C ALA A 90 5.17 14.78 -5.47
N LEU A 91 4.68 14.06 -4.45
CA LEU A 91 3.44 14.38 -3.73
C LEU A 91 3.46 15.83 -3.20
N LYS A 92 4.58 16.28 -2.63
CA LYS A 92 4.71 17.68 -2.17
C LYS A 92 4.55 18.69 -3.31
N ARG A 93 5.12 18.42 -4.48
CA ARG A 93 5.04 19.31 -5.65
C ARG A 93 3.64 19.31 -6.28
N MET A 94 2.93 18.19 -6.19
CA MET A 94 1.52 18.09 -6.59
C MET A 94 0.57 18.86 -5.66
N GLY A 95 1.04 19.32 -4.49
CA GLY A 95 0.21 20.04 -3.52
C GLY A 95 -0.38 19.15 -2.43
N MET A 96 0.01 17.88 -2.36
CA MET A 96 -0.55 16.93 -1.38
C MET A 96 -0.27 17.37 0.06
N SER A 97 -1.26 17.13 0.91
CA SER A 97 -1.30 17.50 2.31
C SER A 97 -0.11 16.95 3.10
N LYS A 98 0.16 17.56 4.26
CA LYS A 98 1.17 17.03 5.18
C LYS A 98 0.77 15.65 5.70
N ALA A 99 -0.52 15.40 5.90
CA ALA A 99 -1.04 14.11 6.38
C ALA A 99 -0.77 13.00 5.35
N CYS A 100 -1.15 13.19 4.09
CA CYS A 100 -0.86 12.25 3.01
C CYS A 100 0.64 11.97 2.89
N ARG A 101 1.48 13.01 2.91
CA ARG A 101 2.94 12.83 2.83
C ARG A 101 3.52 12.09 4.03
N ARG A 102 2.96 12.29 5.23
CA ARG A 102 3.34 11.55 6.46
C ARG A 102 2.92 10.10 6.39
N LEU A 103 1.73 9.80 5.86
CA LEU A 103 1.28 8.44 5.57
C LEU A 103 2.31 7.74 4.68
N VAL A 104 2.53 8.26 3.48
CA VAL A 104 3.39 7.62 2.47
C VAL A 104 4.83 7.45 2.97
N VAL A 105 5.44 8.47 3.58
CA VAL A 105 6.83 8.34 4.09
C VAL A 105 6.96 7.30 5.21
N THR A 106 5.92 7.17 6.05
CA THR A 106 5.93 6.19 7.14
C THR A 106 5.80 4.78 6.58
N LEU A 107 4.88 4.58 5.63
CA LEU A 107 4.67 3.26 5.03
C LEU A 107 5.91 2.79 4.26
N ILE A 108 6.56 3.67 3.49
CA ILE A 108 7.83 3.36 2.80
C ILE A 108 8.91 2.99 3.82
N ARG A 109 9.11 3.79 4.87
CA ARG A 109 10.22 3.59 5.81
C ARG A 109 10.04 2.38 6.73
N ARG A 110 8.81 2.09 7.13
CA ARG A 110 8.53 1.03 8.11
C ARG A 110 8.25 -0.32 7.47
N TYR A 111 7.65 -0.33 6.28
CA TYR A 111 7.18 -1.56 5.63
C TYR A 111 7.79 -1.79 4.24
N ALA A 112 8.71 -0.90 3.80
CA ALA A 112 9.39 -1.01 2.52
C ALA A 112 8.44 -1.19 1.31
N ILE A 113 7.27 -0.54 1.35
CA ILE A 113 6.28 -0.66 0.28
C ILE A 113 6.76 0.05 -0.99
N GLY A 114 6.53 -0.59 -2.13
CA GLY A 114 6.70 -0.02 -3.46
C GLY A 114 5.37 0.33 -4.14
N ILE A 115 4.25 -0.16 -3.61
CA ILE A 115 2.88 0.15 -4.06
C ILE A 115 2.03 0.57 -2.85
N LEU A 116 1.26 1.64 -2.99
CA LEU A 116 0.19 1.99 -2.07
C LEU A 116 -1.14 2.01 -2.83
N HIS A 117 -2.14 1.29 -2.33
CA HIS A 117 -3.51 1.36 -2.81
C HIS A 117 -4.34 2.11 -1.76
N LEU A 118 -4.87 3.27 -2.15
CA LEU A 118 -5.88 4.01 -1.41
C LEU A 118 -7.23 3.55 -1.94
N ASP A 119 -8.04 2.88 -1.11
CA ASP A 119 -9.32 2.29 -1.49
C ASP A 119 -10.43 2.83 -0.59
N ALA A 120 -11.59 3.21 -1.15
CA ALA A 120 -12.73 3.71 -0.38
C ALA A 120 -13.21 2.70 0.69
N PHE A 121 -13.01 1.41 0.47
CA PHE A 121 -13.32 0.32 1.40
C PHE A 121 -12.09 -0.25 2.10
N GLY A 122 -10.93 0.39 1.95
CA GLY A 122 -9.70 -0.03 2.60
C GLY A 122 -9.73 0.15 4.12
N GLU A 123 -8.87 -0.59 4.81
CA GLU A 123 -8.75 -0.53 6.26
C GLU A 123 -8.19 0.81 6.76
N LEU A 124 -8.64 1.22 7.95
CA LEU A 124 -8.12 2.38 8.67
C LEU A 124 -6.84 1.99 9.41
N LEU A 125 -5.71 2.52 8.96
CA LEU A 125 -4.42 2.32 9.60
C LEU A 125 -4.32 3.12 10.91
N PRO A 126 -3.99 2.46 12.03
CA PRO A 126 -3.88 3.15 13.31
C PRO A 126 -2.71 4.15 13.33
N GLY A 127 -2.93 5.29 13.97
CA GLY A 127 -1.91 6.33 14.15
C GLY A 127 -1.75 7.29 12.96
N PHE A 128 -2.61 7.20 11.95
CA PHE A 128 -2.73 8.18 10.89
C PHE A 128 -4.00 9.02 11.05
N GLU A 129 -3.96 10.22 10.50
CA GLU A 129 -5.12 11.12 10.45
C GLU A 129 -6.20 10.51 9.54
N ILE A 130 -7.45 10.80 9.87
CA ILE A 130 -8.64 10.37 9.14
C ILE A 130 -9.46 11.62 8.85
N PHE A 131 -9.99 11.71 7.64
CA PHE A 131 -10.78 12.82 7.15
C PHE A 131 -12.14 12.29 6.68
N ASP A 132 -13.18 13.08 6.95
CA ASP A 132 -14.56 12.80 6.52
C ASP A 132 -14.88 13.75 5.36
N TRP A 133 -15.05 13.18 4.16
CA TRP A 133 -15.32 13.91 2.92
C TRP A 133 -16.01 13.02 1.88
#